data_AF-A0A939BR02-F1
#
_entry.id   AF-A0A939BR02-F1
#
_cell.length_a   1.000
_cell.length_b   1.000
_cell.length_c   1.000
_cell.angle_alpha   90.00
_cell.angle_beta   90.00
_cell.angle_gamma   90.00
#
_symmetry.space_group_name_H-M   'P 1'
#
loop_
_entity.id
_entity.type
_entity.pdbx_description
1 polymer ?
#
loop_
_entity_poly.entity_id
_entity_poly.type
_entity_poly.pdbx_seq_one_letter_code
_entity_poly.pdbx_strand_id
1 'polypeptide(L)'
;MDLTPDEIADKEFKKSFALWSYDDNEVKEFLELVSICYEEALVKNRKLEEKMEDLKTDLEREKEKVEAKKREAAEIKEDAQSEAERIIKEAEQEAQKIKDEAELKAERIINQSKKRASKVIDIEKEVKSDFKNLFTYLLNSLENESDLEEIEDKFNQLVQNPEGEEWNEE
;
A
#
# COMPACT_ATOMS: atom_id res chain seq x y z
N MET A 1 49.96 -29.92 30.11
CA MET A 1 51.04 -30.92 30.30
C MET A 1 50.40 -31.92 31.21
N ASP A 2 49.75 -32.90 30.61
CA ASP A 2 48.70 -33.65 31.29
C ASP A 2 49.18 -35.09 31.37
N LEU A 3 49.35 -35.56 32.60
CA LEU A 3 49.69 -36.95 32.88
C LEU A 3 48.63 -37.84 32.24
N THR A 4 49.03 -38.90 31.55
CA THR A 4 48.06 -39.89 31.09
C THR A 4 47.58 -40.77 32.25
N PRO A 5 46.39 -41.38 32.18
CA PRO A 5 45.98 -42.39 33.15
C PRO A 5 47.07 -43.46 33.37
N ASP A 6 47.75 -43.89 32.29
CA ASP A 6 48.84 -44.86 32.36
C ASP A 6 50.05 -44.31 33.12
N GLU A 7 50.44 -43.04 32.88
CA GLU A 7 51.54 -42.39 33.61
C GLU A 7 51.24 -42.17 35.09
N ILE A 8 49.96 -42.11 35.48
CA ILE A 8 49.52 -42.05 36.88
C ILE A 8 49.63 -43.45 37.52
N ALA A 9 49.20 -44.49 36.82
CA ALA A 9 49.25 -45.87 37.32
C ALA A 9 50.69 -46.39 37.47
N ASP A 10 51.57 -46.04 36.54
CA ASP A 10 52.99 -46.45 36.51
C ASP A 10 53.90 -45.54 37.34
N LYS A 11 53.34 -44.61 38.13
CA LYS A 11 54.14 -43.61 38.85
C LYS A 11 54.87 -44.22 40.04
N GLU A 12 56.19 -44.30 39.94
CA GLU A 12 57.05 -44.66 41.07
C GLU A 12 57.52 -43.43 41.88
N PHE A 13 57.44 -43.55 43.20
CA PHE A 13 57.94 -42.54 44.15
C PHE A 13 59.29 -42.93 44.74
N LYS A 14 60.17 -41.95 44.97
CA LYS A 14 61.44 -42.18 45.66
C LYS A 14 61.18 -42.52 47.13
N LYS A 15 61.77 -43.62 47.61
CA LYS A 15 61.69 -44.01 49.02
C LYS A 15 62.49 -43.05 49.90
N SER A 16 61.84 -42.45 50.91
CA SER A 16 62.50 -41.58 51.90
C SER A 16 62.63 -42.33 53.24
N PHE A 17 63.81 -42.30 53.85
CA PHE A 17 64.13 -42.95 55.14
C PHE A 17 63.53 -42.23 56.37
N ALA A 18 62.37 -41.58 56.22
CA ALA A 18 61.66 -40.97 57.32
C ALA A 18 60.72 -42.00 57.97
N LEU A 19 60.72 -42.09 59.30
CA LEU A 19 60.04 -43.08 60.16
C LEU A 19 58.50 -43.24 59.96
N TRP A 20 57.90 -42.55 59.00
CA TRP A 20 56.47 -42.57 58.65
C TRP A 20 56.30 -42.51 57.12
N SER A 21 56.70 -43.57 56.40
CA SER A 21 56.39 -43.72 54.97
C SER A 21 55.00 -44.33 54.77
N TYR A 22 54.30 -43.93 53.71
CA TYR A 22 53.08 -44.59 53.27
C TYR A 22 53.37 -46.04 52.83
N ASP A 23 52.38 -46.92 52.93
CA ASP A 23 52.49 -48.28 52.39
C ASP A 23 52.51 -48.24 50.87
N ASP A 24 53.57 -48.79 50.27
CA ASP A 24 53.75 -48.84 48.82
C ASP A 24 52.55 -49.53 48.12
N ASN A 25 51.91 -50.52 48.76
CA ASN A 25 50.74 -51.21 48.18
C ASN A 25 49.49 -50.34 48.21
N GLU A 26 49.22 -49.67 49.34
CA GLU A 26 48.07 -48.76 49.49
C GLU A 26 48.17 -47.58 48.52
N VAL A 27 49.38 -47.03 48.35
CA VAL A 27 49.64 -45.97 47.36
C VAL A 27 49.39 -46.47 45.94
N LYS A 28 49.77 -47.72 45.61
CA LYS A 28 49.57 -48.28 44.29
C LYS A 28 48.09 -48.52 43.96
N GLU A 29 47.33 -49.09 44.90
CA GLU A 29 45.87 -49.26 44.76
C GLU A 29 45.17 -47.89 44.59
N PHE A 30 45.63 -46.86 45.32
CA PHE A 30 45.11 -45.51 45.17
C PHE A 30 45.44 -44.91 43.79
N LEU A 31 46.66 -45.08 43.28
CA LEU A 31 47.05 -44.61 41.95
C LEU A 31 46.25 -45.28 40.83
N GLU A 32 45.96 -46.58 40.95
CA GLU A 32 45.08 -47.30 40.01
C GLU A 32 43.66 -46.71 40.02
N LEU A 33 43.09 -46.45 41.19
CA LEU A 33 41.78 -45.81 41.31
C LEU A 33 41.76 -44.39 40.72
N VAL A 34 42.79 -43.57 41.02
CA VAL A 34 42.92 -42.22 40.49
C VAL A 34 43.07 -42.25 38.97
N SER A 35 43.83 -43.21 38.42
CA SER A 35 43.98 -43.42 36.98
C SER A 35 42.62 -43.67 36.30
N ILE A 36 41.80 -44.58 36.84
CA ILE A 36 40.46 -44.86 36.32
C ILE A 36 39.55 -43.62 36.38
N CYS A 37 39.52 -42.93 37.53
CA CYS A 37 38.73 -41.70 37.68
C CYS A 37 39.19 -40.60 36.73
N TYR A 38 40.50 -40.51 36.47
CA TYR A 38 41.07 -39.55 35.54
C TYR A 38 40.69 -39.88 34.09
N GLU A 39 40.74 -41.16 33.69
CA GLU A 39 40.27 -41.59 32.38
C GLU A 39 38.78 -41.27 32.16
N GLU A 40 37.93 -41.57 33.14
CA GLU A 40 36.52 -41.21 33.08
C GLU A 40 36.31 -39.70 32.91
N ALA A 41 37.07 -38.90 33.65
CA ALA A 41 37.01 -37.45 33.56
C ALA A 41 37.44 -36.95 32.16
N LEU A 42 38.49 -37.53 31.58
CA LEU A 42 38.93 -37.21 30.22
C LEU A 42 37.89 -37.57 29.17
N VAL A 43 37.27 -38.77 29.27
CA VAL A 43 36.19 -39.18 28.36
C VAL A 43 34.98 -38.26 28.49
N LYS A 44 34.58 -37.91 29.71
CA LYS A 44 33.48 -36.96 29.94
C LYS A 44 33.81 -35.57 29.39
N ASN A 45 35.04 -35.10 29.55
CA ASN A 45 35.48 -33.82 29.02
C ASN A 45 35.40 -33.80 27.49
N ARG A 46 35.99 -34.78 26.79
CA ARG A 46 35.89 -34.89 25.32
C ARG A 46 34.43 -34.89 24.83
N LYS A 47 33.54 -35.64 25.47
CA LYS A 47 32.11 -35.65 25.12
C LYS A 47 31.42 -34.30 25.35
N LEU A 48 31.85 -33.54 26.37
CA LEU A 48 31.32 -32.21 26.64
C LEU A 48 31.85 -31.20 25.61
N GLU A 49 33.12 -31.30 25.22
CA GLU A 49 33.73 -30.48 24.18
C GLU A 49 33.04 -30.70 22.83
N GLU A 50 32.84 -31.95 22.41
CA GLU A 50 32.09 -32.31 21.19
C GLU A 50 30.67 -31.72 21.20
N LYS A 51 29.91 -31.93 22.29
CA LYS A 51 28.57 -31.36 22.44
C LYS A 51 28.57 -29.84 22.39
N MET A 52 29.60 -29.20 22.93
CA MET A 52 29.71 -27.75 22.93
C MET A 52 29.96 -27.22 21.52
N GLU A 53 30.75 -27.94 20.72
CA GLU A 53 30.98 -27.62 19.31
C GLU A 53 29.71 -27.80 18.47
N ASP A 54 28.98 -28.91 18.67
CA ASP A 54 27.69 -29.16 18.03
C ASP A 54 26.69 -28.05 18.35
N LEU A 55 26.54 -27.72 19.64
CA LEU A 55 25.62 -26.67 20.10
C LEU A 55 26.01 -25.28 19.56
N LYS A 56 27.30 -24.98 19.44
CA LYS A 56 27.76 -23.72 18.82
C LYS A 56 27.37 -23.66 17.35
N THR A 57 27.59 -24.74 16.61
CA THR A 57 27.24 -24.84 15.19
C THR A 57 25.73 -24.71 14.98
N ASP A 58 24.92 -25.40 15.80
CA ASP A 58 23.47 -25.27 15.75
C ASP A 58 23.00 -23.84 16.09
N LEU A 59 23.62 -23.20 17.09
CA LEU A 59 23.31 -21.82 17.46
C LEU A 59 23.63 -20.84 16.32
N GLU A 60 24.77 -21.01 15.63
CA GLU A 60 25.13 -20.21 14.47
C GLU A 60 24.11 -20.38 13.34
N ARG A 61 23.73 -21.62 13.03
CA ARG A 61 22.69 -21.90 12.03
C ARG A 61 21.35 -21.26 12.37
N GLU A 62 20.92 -21.32 13.63
CA GLU A 62 19.66 -20.70 14.05
C GLU A 62 19.74 -19.16 14.03
N LYS A 63 20.90 -18.57 14.37
CA LYS A 63 21.13 -17.13 14.22
C LYS A 63 21.02 -16.71 12.75
N GLU A 64 21.64 -17.43 11.84
CA GLU A 64 21.55 -17.16 10.40
C GLU A 64 20.11 -17.24 9.89
N LYS A 65 19.34 -18.26 10.31
CA LYS A 65 17.92 -18.38 9.97
C LYS A 65 17.10 -17.20 10.49
N VAL A 66 17.34 -16.77 11.73
CA VAL A 66 16.64 -15.62 12.31
C VAL A 66 16.98 -14.34 11.55
N GLU A 67 18.25 -14.11 11.21
CA GLU A 67 18.65 -12.95 10.43
C GLU A 67 18.08 -12.98 9.01
N ALA A 68 18.03 -14.16 8.36
CA ALA A 68 17.37 -14.32 7.07
C ALA A 68 15.87 -13.95 7.13
N LYS A 69 15.15 -14.46 8.14
CA LYS A 69 13.73 -14.13 8.35
C LYS A 69 13.51 -12.65 8.67
N LYS A 70 14.41 -12.02 9.41
CA LYS A 70 14.35 -10.58 9.67
C LYS A 70 14.52 -9.76 8.39
N ARG A 71 15.46 -10.16 7.52
CA ARG A 71 15.67 -9.52 6.22
C ARG A 71 14.44 -9.66 5.32
N GLU A 72 13.89 -10.88 5.22
CA GLU A 72 12.66 -11.15 4.47
C GLU A 72 11.49 -10.32 5.00
N ALA A 73 11.30 -10.26 6.33
CA ALA A 73 10.25 -9.44 6.93
C ALA A 73 10.44 -7.93 6.69
N ALA A 74 11.69 -7.45 6.63
CA ALA A 74 11.98 -6.06 6.31
C ALA A 74 11.68 -5.75 4.83
N GLU A 75 12.05 -6.65 3.92
CA GLU A 75 11.76 -6.55 2.48
C GLU A 75 10.25 -6.52 2.22
N ILE A 76 9.50 -7.48 2.78
CA ILE A 76 8.04 -7.51 2.67
C ILE A 76 7.41 -6.21 3.19
N LYS A 77 7.95 -5.66 4.28
CA LYS A 77 7.45 -4.40 4.84
C LYS A 77 7.72 -3.22 3.89
N GLU A 78 8.92 -3.14 3.32
CA GLU A 78 9.29 -2.10 2.37
C GLU A 78 8.44 -2.17 1.10
N ASP A 79 8.27 -3.38 0.55
CA ASP A 79 7.40 -3.61 -0.62
C ASP A 79 5.96 -3.22 -0.35
N ALA A 80 5.41 -3.62 0.80
CA ALA A 80 4.04 -3.26 1.19
C ALA A 80 3.87 -1.74 1.38
N GLN A 81 4.88 -1.05 1.90
CA GLN A 81 4.88 0.41 2.02
C GLN A 81 4.93 1.10 0.66
N SER A 82 5.83 0.66 -0.22
CA SER A 82 5.96 1.16 -1.59
C SER A 82 4.66 0.96 -2.39
N GLU A 83 4.05 -0.22 -2.29
CA GLU A 83 2.78 -0.51 -2.95
C GLU A 83 1.63 0.34 -2.40
N ALA A 84 1.56 0.52 -1.08
CA ALA A 84 0.56 1.40 -0.48
C ALA A 84 0.72 2.85 -0.95
N GLU A 85 1.95 3.38 -1.01
CA GLU A 85 2.23 4.71 -1.54
C GLU A 85 1.84 4.81 -3.02
N ARG A 86 2.11 3.77 -3.82
CA ARG A 86 1.71 3.71 -5.23
C ARG A 86 0.19 3.76 -5.38
N ILE A 87 -0.55 2.96 -4.61
CA ILE A 87 -2.01 2.95 -4.62
C ILE A 87 -2.59 4.32 -4.24
N ILE A 88 -2.06 4.96 -3.19
CA ILE A 88 -2.50 6.29 -2.77
C ILE A 88 -2.29 7.31 -3.89
N LYS A 89 -1.10 7.31 -4.50
CA LYS A 89 -0.77 8.22 -5.61
C LYS A 89 -1.67 7.99 -6.83
N GLU A 90 -1.92 6.73 -7.19
CA GLU A 90 -2.82 6.39 -8.29
C GLU A 90 -4.26 6.84 -7.98
N ALA A 91 -4.75 6.64 -6.76
CA ALA A 91 -6.06 7.08 -6.32
C ALA A 91 -6.20 8.61 -6.31
N GLU A 92 -5.17 9.34 -5.88
CA GLU A 92 -5.13 10.81 -5.94
C GLU A 92 -5.17 11.33 -7.37
N GLN A 93 -4.39 10.72 -8.27
CA GLN A 93 -4.40 11.08 -9.70
C GLN A 93 -5.76 10.83 -10.34
N GLU A 94 -6.38 9.68 -10.04
CA GLU A 94 -7.69 9.34 -10.58
C GLU A 94 -8.78 10.25 -10.01
N ALA A 95 -8.74 10.55 -8.71
CA ALA A 95 -9.65 11.50 -8.09
C ALA A 95 -9.53 12.90 -8.73
N GLN A 96 -8.31 13.34 -9.04
CA GLN A 96 -8.09 14.62 -9.72
C GLN A 96 -8.65 14.60 -11.14
N LYS A 97 -8.44 13.53 -11.92
CA LYS A 97 -9.05 13.40 -13.25
C LYS A 97 -10.57 13.43 -13.20
N ILE A 98 -11.18 12.69 -12.28
CA ILE A 98 -12.63 12.68 -12.10
C ILE A 98 -13.15 14.09 -11.80
N LYS A 99 -12.44 14.82 -10.94
CA LYS A 99 -12.78 16.21 -10.62
C LYS A 99 -12.67 17.11 -11.85
N ASP A 100 -11.58 17.04 -12.59
CA ASP A 100 -11.36 17.85 -13.80
C ASP A 100 -12.42 17.54 -14.87
N GLU A 101 -12.76 16.27 -15.07
CA GLU A 101 -13.83 15.86 -15.99
C GLU A 101 -15.21 16.36 -15.54
N ALA A 102 -15.49 16.32 -14.24
CA ALA A 102 -16.74 16.83 -13.69
C ALA A 102 -16.84 18.35 -13.85
N GLU A 103 -15.75 19.09 -13.63
CA GLU A 103 -15.68 20.54 -13.85
C GLU A 103 -15.90 20.89 -15.32
N LEU A 104 -15.25 20.19 -16.26
CA LEU A 104 -15.47 20.39 -17.70
C LEU A 104 -16.91 20.09 -18.13
N LYS A 105 -17.50 19.01 -17.63
CA LYS A 105 -18.92 18.68 -17.90
C LYS A 105 -19.86 19.74 -17.34
N ALA A 106 -19.62 20.21 -16.11
CA ALA A 106 -20.41 21.26 -15.49
C ALA A 106 -20.31 22.56 -16.30
N GLU A 107 -19.12 22.96 -16.74
CA GLU A 107 -18.93 24.14 -17.58
C GLU A 107 -19.67 24.00 -18.93
N ARG A 108 -19.60 22.84 -19.57
CA ARG A 108 -20.34 22.57 -20.83
C ARG A 108 -21.85 22.72 -20.62
N ILE A 109 -22.40 22.14 -19.55
CA ILE A 109 -23.83 22.26 -19.22
C ILE A 109 -24.21 23.73 -18.99
N ILE A 110 -23.44 24.46 -18.17
CA ILE A 110 -23.70 25.88 -17.89
C ILE A 110 -23.70 26.71 -19.18
N ASN A 111 -22.72 26.47 -20.06
CA ASN A 111 -22.63 27.19 -21.33
C ASN A 111 -23.79 26.85 -22.28
N GLN A 112 -24.21 25.58 -22.34
CA GLN A 112 -25.41 25.18 -23.09
C GLN A 112 -26.67 25.84 -22.51
N SER A 113 -26.86 25.84 -21.19
CA SER A 113 -27.98 26.51 -20.51
C SER A 113 -27.99 28.01 -20.78
N LYS A 114 -26.84 28.69 -20.73
CA LYS A 114 -26.72 30.11 -21.08
C LYS A 114 -27.12 30.39 -22.53
N LYS A 115 -26.68 29.56 -23.48
CA LYS A 115 -27.07 29.68 -24.90
C LYS A 115 -28.57 29.51 -25.07
N ARG A 116 -29.17 28.49 -24.43
CA ARG A 116 -30.62 28.26 -24.45
C ARG A 116 -31.38 29.45 -23.86
N ALA A 117 -30.94 29.96 -22.71
CA ALA A 117 -31.55 31.14 -22.08
C ALA A 117 -31.47 32.39 -22.98
N SER A 118 -30.33 32.62 -23.65
CA SER A 118 -30.21 33.72 -24.61
C SER A 118 -31.19 33.57 -25.76
N LYS A 119 -31.30 32.37 -26.36
CA LYS A 119 -32.27 32.10 -27.43
C LYS A 119 -33.71 32.41 -26.97
N VAL A 120 -34.09 32.00 -25.76
CA VAL A 120 -35.42 32.28 -25.20
C VAL A 120 -35.65 33.78 -25.05
N ILE A 121 -34.67 34.54 -24.56
CA ILE A 121 -34.76 36.01 -24.43
C ILE A 121 -34.90 36.67 -25.79
N ASP A 122 -34.19 36.18 -26.80
CA ASP A 122 -34.24 36.74 -28.15
C ASP A 122 -35.61 36.46 -28.81
N ILE A 123 -36.15 35.25 -28.67
CA ILE A 123 -37.52 34.91 -29.08
C ILE A 123 -38.55 35.78 -28.34
N GLU A 124 -38.40 35.98 -27.03
CA GLU A 124 -39.30 36.84 -26.25
C GLU A 124 -39.34 38.27 -26.79
N LYS A 125 -38.18 38.83 -27.18
CA LYS A 125 -38.09 40.17 -27.77
C LYS A 125 -38.75 40.22 -29.14
N GLU A 126 -38.53 39.22 -29.97
CA GLU A 126 -39.13 39.11 -31.30
C GLU A 126 -40.66 39.07 -31.20
N VAL A 127 -41.21 38.17 -30.38
CA VAL A 127 -42.65 38.06 -30.13
C VAL A 127 -43.25 39.37 -29.61
N LYS A 128 -42.56 40.06 -28.68
CA LYS A 128 -43.01 41.38 -28.19
C LYS A 128 -43.01 42.45 -29.28
N SER A 129 -42.00 42.44 -30.15
CA SER A 129 -41.89 43.35 -31.28
C SER A 129 -43.01 43.11 -32.28
N ASP A 130 -43.24 41.85 -32.66
CA ASP A 130 -44.27 41.46 -33.61
C ASP A 130 -45.68 41.78 -33.08
N PHE A 131 -45.93 41.49 -31.81
CA PHE A 131 -47.17 41.88 -31.15
C PHE A 131 -47.39 43.40 -31.19
N LYS A 132 -46.35 44.19 -30.90
CA LYS A 132 -46.42 45.65 -30.96
C LYS A 132 -46.68 46.16 -32.38
N ASN A 133 -46.05 45.56 -33.38
CA ASN A 133 -46.28 45.90 -34.79
C ASN A 133 -47.71 45.59 -35.22
N LEU A 134 -48.22 44.41 -34.87
CA LEU A 134 -49.60 44.01 -35.14
C LEU A 134 -50.59 44.94 -34.44
N PHE A 135 -50.37 45.26 -33.17
CA PHE A 135 -51.23 46.17 -32.41
C PHE A 135 -51.24 47.60 -32.99
N THR A 136 -50.08 48.08 -33.45
CA THR A 136 -49.99 49.38 -34.13
C THR A 136 -50.75 49.36 -35.46
N TYR A 137 -50.63 48.27 -36.22
CA TYR A 137 -51.37 48.10 -37.47
C TYR A 137 -52.90 48.06 -37.24
N LEU A 138 -53.36 47.32 -36.22
CA LEU A 138 -54.77 47.30 -35.79
C LEU A 138 -55.29 48.69 -35.46
N LEU A 139 -54.55 49.48 -34.67
CA LEU A 139 -54.96 50.84 -34.31
C LEU A 139 -55.08 51.75 -35.54
N ASN A 140 -54.14 51.67 -36.49
CA ASN A 140 -54.16 52.46 -37.72
C ASN A 140 -55.28 52.03 -38.69
N SER A 141 -55.67 50.76 -38.68
CA SER A 141 -56.79 50.23 -39.48
C SER A 141 -58.15 50.61 -38.89
N LEU A 142 -58.27 50.77 -37.57
CA LEU A 142 -59.50 51.28 -36.96
C LEU A 142 -59.76 52.77 -37.31
N GLU A 143 -58.72 53.51 -37.70
CA GLU A 143 -58.85 54.88 -38.21
C GLU A 143 -59.23 54.96 -39.71
N ASN A 144 -59.08 53.85 -40.46
CA ASN A 144 -59.41 53.76 -41.89
C ASN A 144 -60.24 52.49 -42.14
N GLU A 145 -61.56 52.63 -42.24
CA GLU A 145 -62.53 51.54 -42.36
C GLU A 145 -62.31 50.65 -43.61
N SER A 146 -61.37 49.71 -43.54
CA SER A 146 -61.25 48.56 -44.46
C SER A 146 -60.16 47.57 -44.00
N ASP A 147 -60.52 46.29 -44.07
CA ASP A 147 -59.65 45.10 -44.18
C ASP A 147 -59.22 44.39 -42.88
N LEU A 148 -60.23 43.82 -42.22
CA LEU A 148 -60.07 42.75 -41.21
C LEU A 148 -59.41 41.48 -41.76
N GLU A 149 -59.52 41.20 -43.06
CA GLU A 149 -58.88 40.04 -43.71
C GLU A 149 -57.34 40.17 -43.74
N GLU A 150 -56.80 41.38 -43.95
CA GLU A 150 -55.33 41.59 -43.95
C GLU A 150 -54.73 41.43 -42.53
N ILE A 151 -55.53 41.74 -41.51
CA ILE A 151 -55.18 41.52 -40.10
C ILE A 151 -55.14 40.01 -39.79
N GLU A 152 -56.16 39.28 -40.22
CA GLU A 152 -56.27 37.83 -40.00
C GLU A 152 -55.12 37.08 -40.69
N ASP A 153 -54.77 37.47 -41.92
CA ASP A 153 -53.63 36.89 -42.65
C ASP A 153 -52.29 37.15 -41.96
N LYS A 154 -52.03 38.37 -41.47
CA LYS A 154 -50.80 38.68 -40.72
C LYS A 154 -50.73 37.93 -39.39
N PHE A 155 -51.85 37.80 -38.68
CA PHE A 155 -51.92 37.02 -37.46
C PHE A 155 -51.62 35.54 -37.73
N ASN A 156 -52.21 34.95 -38.77
CA ASN A 156 -51.97 33.57 -39.16
C ASN A 156 -50.51 33.33 -39.60
N GLN A 157 -49.88 34.28 -40.30
CA GLN A 157 -48.45 34.19 -40.65
C GLN A 157 -47.53 34.22 -39.42
N LEU A 158 -47.85 35.02 -38.40
CA LEU A 158 -47.08 35.07 -37.15
C LEU A 158 -47.25 33.79 -36.31
N VAL A 159 -48.41 33.15 -36.36
CA VAL A 159 -48.71 31.92 -35.59
C VAL A 159 -48.19 30.65 -36.28
N GLN A 160 -48.02 30.65 -37.61
CA GLN A 160 -47.55 29.47 -38.36
C GLN A 160 -46.03 29.25 -38.40
N ASN A 161 -45.22 30.00 -37.64
CA ASN A 161 -43.79 29.72 -37.49
C ASN A 161 -43.38 29.07 -36.13
N PRO A 162 -43.93 27.90 -35.71
CA PRO A 162 -43.49 27.23 -34.50
C PRO A 162 -42.58 26.01 -34.76
N GLU A 163 -41.99 25.83 -35.95
CA GLU A 163 -41.16 24.64 -36.19
C GLU A 163 -39.86 24.72 -35.39
N GLY A 164 -39.89 24.02 -34.27
CA GLY A 164 -38.77 23.80 -33.38
C GLY A 164 -37.61 23.17 -34.15
N GLU A 165 -36.46 23.82 -34.05
CA GLU A 165 -35.18 23.12 -34.20
C GLU A 165 -35.21 21.93 -33.24
N GLU A 166 -35.31 20.72 -33.79
CA GLU A 166 -35.13 19.48 -33.06
C GLU A 166 -33.86 19.58 -32.20
N TRP A 167 -34.04 19.34 -30.91
CA TRP A 167 -32.95 19.28 -29.95
C TRP A 167 -32.09 18.08 -30.27
N ASN A 168 -31.10 18.25 -31.15
CA ASN A 168 -30.04 17.25 -31.30
C ASN A 168 -29.21 17.26 -30.00
N GLU A 169 -29.46 16.25 -29.16
CA GLU A 169 -28.62 15.89 -28.02
C GLU A 169 -27.37 15.17 -28.54
N GLU A 170 -26.28 15.92 -28.70
CA GLU A 170 -24.90 15.39 -28.77
C GLU A 170 -23.99 15.96 -27.65
#